data_AF-A0A817CT85-F1
#
_entry.id   AF-A0A817CT85-F1
#
_cell.length_a   1.000
_cell.length_b   1.000
_cell.length_c   1.000
_cell.angle_alpha   90.00
_cell.angle_beta   90.00
_cell.angle_gamma   90.00
#
_symmetry.space_group_name_H-M   'P 1'
#
loop_
_entity.id
_entity.type
_entity.pdbx_description
1 polymer ?
#
loop_
_entity_poly.entity_id
_entity_poly.type
_entity_poly.pdbx_seq_one_letter_code
_entity_poly.pdbx_strand_id
1 'polypeptide(L)'
;MYNALLTDTINTTLDATINWWGSDVGQAIQNRILDFTKRSDHAYVKWNPFLACRELTCAQIQLPIQTILQMNRPLRGLITSNTLIHKRREPYLINGDLIVMPGVKLTIEPGVELHFAPNTGLLILGHLNASGTPKDPIFMRLANKKFVMEQIANGHNSFQYHFTDEVPFSKYKVSKKKTHNNLIKHIHILRLDF
;
A
#
# COMPACT_ATOMS: atom_id res chain seq x y z
N MET A 1 -9.70 -26.59 -6.62
CA MET A 1 -8.45 -27.29 -6.28
C MET A 1 -7.66 -26.42 -5.32
N TYR A 2 -7.06 -27.05 -4.31
CA TYR A 2 -6.58 -26.55 -3.03
C TYR A 2 -6.03 -25.12 -2.92
N ASN A 3 -6.55 -24.43 -1.89
CA ASN A 3 -6.02 -23.19 -1.31
C ASN A 3 -4.59 -23.41 -0.80
N ALA A 4 -3.66 -22.55 -1.22
CA ALA A 4 -2.39 -22.37 -0.51
C ALA A 4 -2.48 -21.09 0.32
N LEU A 5 -2.96 -21.22 1.55
CA LEU A 5 -2.70 -20.25 2.62
C LEU A 5 -1.32 -20.58 3.18
N LEU A 6 -0.30 -19.80 2.77
CA LEU A 6 1.00 -19.79 3.42
C LEU A 6 1.06 -18.58 4.34
N THR A 7 0.61 -18.79 5.56
CA THR A 7 0.76 -17.88 6.70
C THR A 7 2.19 -17.93 7.21
N ASP A 8 3.09 -17.18 6.56
CA ASP A 8 4.20 -16.44 7.21
C ASP A 8 4.79 -15.42 6.22
N THR A 9 4.18 -14.23 6.15
CA THR A 9 4.27 -13.31 5.00
C THR A 9 5.45 -12.34 5.01
N ILE A 10 6.28 -12.28 6.05
CA ILE A 10 7.43 -11.35 6.07
C ILE A 10 8.71 -11.93 5.45
N ASN A 11 8.80 -13.25 5.27
CA ASN A 11 10.01 -13.92 4.75
C ASN A 11 9.78 -14.80 3.51
N THR A 12 8.55 -14.90 3.00
CA THR A 12 8.29 -15.66 1.77
C THR A 12 8.60 -14.78 0.56
N THR A 13 9.82 -14.94 0.03
CA THR A 13 10.22 -14.36 -1.25
C THR A 13 10.10 -15.42 -2.34
N LEU A 14 9.33 -15.12 -3.38
CA LEU A 14 9.32 -15.86 -4.63
C LEU A 14 10.36 -15.24 -5.57
N ASP A 15 11.45 -15.95 -5.84
CA ASP A 15 12.39 -15.52 -6.89
C ASP A 15 11.80 -15.87 -8.25
N ALA A 16 11.42 -14.83 -8.99
CA ALA A 16 10.90 -14.91 -10.33
C ALA A 16 11.75 -14.04 -11.28
N THR A 17 13.03 -13.85 -10.95
CA THR A 17 13.99 -13.16 -11.81
C THR A 17 14.27 -13.97 -13.08
N ILE A 18 14.80 -13.29 -14.10
CA ILE A 18 15.20 -13.92 -15.37
C ILE A 18 14.01 -14.60 -16.07
N ASN A 19 12.81 -14.04 -15.91
CA ASN A 19 11.60 -14.48 -16.59
C ASN A 19 11.13 -13.44 -17.62
N TRP A 20 10.45 -13.91 -18.66
CA TRP A 20 9.70 -13.07 -19.60
C TRP A 20 8.30 -12.81 -19.06
N TRP A 21 7.96 -11.55 -18.82
CA TRP A 21 6.69 -11.13 -18.23
C TRP A 21 5.67 -10.60 -19.25
N GLY A 22 5.88 -10.91 -20.54
CA GLY A 22 5.05 -10.37 -21.62
C GLY A 22 5.27 -8.89 -21.88
N SER A 23 6.37 -8.31 -21.39
CA SER A 23 6.80 -6.92 -21.64
C SER A 23 8.25 -6.75 -21.23
N ASP A 24 8.95 -5.87 -21.93
CA ASP A 24 10.27 -5.33 -21.59
C ASP A 24 10.19 -4.03 -20.77
N VAL A 25 8.98 -3.55 -20.47
CA VAL A 25 8.71 -2.32 -19.72
C VAL A 25 8.43 -2.66 -18.25
N GLY A 26 9.37 -2.34 -17.35
CA GLY A 26 9.25 -2.71 -15.93
C GLY A 26 7.99 -2.22 -15.22
N GLN A 27 7.48 -1.03 -15.54
CA GLN A 27 6.23 -0.55 -14.95
C GLN A 27 5.04 -1.43 -15.34
N ALA A 28 5.01 -1.94 -16.58
CA ALA A 28 3.96 -2.85 -17.05
C ALA A 28 4.06 -4.21 -16.32
N ILE A 29 5.29 -4.69 -16.08
CA ILE A 29 5.55 -5.90 -15.30
C ILE A 29 5.09 -5.72 -13.85
N GLN A 30 5.58 -4.69 -13.17
CA GLN A 30 5.23 -4.38 -11.79
C GLN A 30 3.72 -4.20 -11.60
N ASN A 31 3.02 -3.57 -12.55
CA ASN A 31 1.57 -3.38 -12.47
C ASN A 31 0.79 -4.70 -12.57
N ARG A 32 1.35 -5.75 -13.18
CA ARG A 32 0.71 -7.07 -13.29
C ARG A 32 0.96 -7.99 -12.10
N ILE A 33 2.09 -7.84 -11.41
CA ILE A 33 2.48 -8.71 -10.29
C ILE A 33 1.67 -8.38 -9.03
N LEU A 34 0.86 -9.30 -8.54
CA LEU A 34 0.18 -9.15 -7.24
C LEU A 34 1.05 -9.75 -6.12
N ASP A 35 1.80 -8.90 -5.44
CA ASP A 35 2.78 -9.29 -4.41
C ASP A 35 2.64 -8.46 -3.11
N PHE A 36 3.57 -8.69 -2.19
CA PHE A 36 3.70 -7.97 -0.92
C PHE A 36 3.65 -6.43 -1.07
N THR A 37 4.15 -5.87 -2.19
CA THR A 37 4.18 -4.42 -2.41
C THR A 37 2.79 -3.81 -2.68
N LYS A 38 1.81 -4.65 -3.02
CA LYS A 38 0.41 -4.26 -3.23
C LYS A 38 -0.49 -4.71 -2.10
N ARG A 39 -0.18 -5.86 -1.51
CA ARG A 39 -0.96 -6.50 -0.45
C ARG A 39 -0.01 -7.11 0.56
N SER A 40 -0.01 -6.57 1.76
CA SER A 40 0.84 -7.01 2.88
C SER A 40 0.62 -8.45 3.32
N ASP A 41 -0.47 -9.10 2.87
CA ASP A 41 -0.78 -10.51 3.08
C ASP A 41 -0.29 -11.45 1.95
N HIS A 42 0.47 -10.94 0.97
CA HIS A 42 1.04 -11.73 -0.13
C HIS A 42 2.56 -11.89 0.01
N ALA A 43 3.12 -12.91 -0.63
CA ALA A 43 4.57 -13.09 -0.74
C ALA A 43 5.22 -11.96 -1.55
N TYR A 44 6.48 -11.63 -1.25
CA TYR A 44 7.25 -10.69 -2.08
C TYR A 44 7.72 -11.40 -3.35
N VAL A 45 7.48 -10.82 -4.52
CA VAL A 45 7.92 -11.40 -5.79
C VAL A 45 9.13 -10.63 -6.30
N LYS A 46 10.30 -11.26 -6.28
CA LYS A 46 11.52 -10.70 -6.84
C LYS A 46 11.53 -10.94 -8.35
N TRP A 47 11.11 -9.94 -9.13
CA TRP A 47 10.95 -10.03 -10.59
C TRP A 47 12.04 -9.31 -11.39
N ASN A 48 12.87 -8.49 -10.73
CA ASN A 48 13.95 -7.71 -11.34
C ASN A 48 15.30 -8.33 -10.93
N PRO A 49 16.18 -8.73 -11.88
CA PRO A 49 16.10 -8.49 -13.32
C PRO A 49 15.12 -9.42 -14.07
N PHE A 50 14.69 -9.01 -15.26
CA PHE A 50 13.77 -9.76 -16.15
C PHE A 50 14.32 -9.89 -17.58
N LEU A 51 13.78 -10.81 -18.39
CA LEU A 51 14.17 -10.98 -19.80
C LEU A 51 13.51 -9.91 -20.67
N ALA A 52 14.23 -9.36 -21.67
CA ALA A 52 13.69 -8.39 -22.62
C ALA A 52 12.77 -8.99 -23.69
N CYS A 53 12.81 -10.32 -23.87
CA CYS A 53 12.00 -11.06 -24.83
C CYS A 53 11.76 -12.50 -24.36
N ARG A 54 11.01 -13.29 -25.12
CA ARG A 54 10.52 -14.61 -24.69
C ARG A 54 11.62 -15.67 -24.69
N GLU A 55 12.67 -15.45 -25.47
CA GLU A 55 13.80 -16.35 -25.63
C GLU A 55 14.66 -16.39 -24.35
N LEU A 56 15.03 -17.59 -23.90
CA LEU A 56 15.85 -17.75 -22.69
C LEU A 56 17.26 -17.15 -22.82
N THR A 57 17.70 -16.88 -24.05
CA THR A 57 18.97 -16.24 -24.38
C THR A 57 18.88 -14.71 -24.47
N CYS A 58 17.70 -14.13 -24.23
CA CYS A 58 17.50 -12.70 -24.36
C CYS A 58 18.28 -11.89 -23.33
N ALA A 59 18.53 -10.62 -23.63
CA ALA A 59 19.15 -9.69 -22.70
C ALA A 59 18.34 -9.60 -21.40
N GLN A 60 19.06 -9.60 -20.27
CA GLN A 60 18.48 -9.36 -18.96
C GLN A 60 18.46 -7.85 -18.69
N ILE A 61 17.29 -7.32 -18.35
CA ILE A 61 17.11 -5.92 -17.98
C ILE A 61 17.03 -5.84 -16.46
N GLN A 62 17.93 -5.05 -15.86
CA GLN A 62 17.86 -4.64 -14.47
C GLN A 62 17.45 -3.16 -14.40
N LEU A 63 16.34 -2.87 -13.74
CA LEU A 63 15.89 -1.49 -13.55
C LEU A 63 16.29 -0.96 -12.16
N PRO A 64 16.58 0.34 -12.04
CA PRO A 64 16.61 1.00 -10.73
C PRO A 64 15.16 1.14 -10.23
N ILE A 65 14.73 0.25 -9.33
CA ILE A 65 13.40 0.34 -8.73
C ILE A 65 13.42 1.47 -7.69
N GLN A 66 12.91 2.64 -8.07
CA GLN A 66 12.64 3.71 -7.11
C GLN A 66 11.14 3.74 -6.80
N THR A 67 10.79 3.47 -5.54
CA THR A 67 9.40 3.54 -5.08
C THR A 67 9.19 4.87 -4.35
N ILE A 68 9.04 5.94 -5.12
CA ILE A 68 8.77 7.28 -4.57
C ILE A 68 7.27 7.42 -4.35
N LEU A 69 6.87 7.74 -3.11
CA LEU A 69 5.48 8.00 -2.78
C LEU A 69 5.03 9.35 -3.37
N GLN A 70 4.05 9.34 -4.28
CA GLN A 70 3.54 10.54 -4.95
C GLN A 70 2.42 11.20 -4.12
N MET A 71 2.74 12.30 -3.43
CA MET A 71 1.80 12.99 -2.52
C MET A 71 0.62 13.70 -3.23
N ASN A 72 0.72 13.90 -4.55
CA ASN A 72 -0.34 14.48 -5.39
C ASN A 72 -1.28 13.43 -5.99
N ARG A 73 -1.16 12.16 -5.58
CA ARG A 73 -2.00 11.05 -6.02
C ARG A 73 -2.48 10.24 -4.83
N PRO A 74 -3.46 9.34 -5.02
CA PRO A 74 -3.78 8.34 -4.01
C PRO A 74 -2.51 7.55 -3.60
N LEU A 75 -2.32 7.40 -2.30
CA LEU A 75 -1.14 6.78 -1.71
C LEU A 75 -1.30 5.26 -1.66
N ARG A 76 -0.22 4.55 -2.01
CA ARG A 76 -0.09 3.08 -1.94
C ARG A 76 1.37 2.67 -2.07
N GLY A 77 1.68 1.43 -1.70
CA GLY A 77 2.96 0.79 -1.91
C GLY A 77 3.96 0.96 -0.77
N LEU A 78 5.23 0.75 -1.10
CA LEU A 78 6.33 0.79 -0.13
C LEU A 78 6.78 2.22 0.15
N ILE A 79 7.02 2.51 1.42
CA ILE A 79 7.72 3.70 1.91
C ILE A 79 9.14 3.25 2.26
N THR A 80 10.07 3.53 1.33
CA THR A 80 11.46 3.05 1.35
C THR A 80 12.46 4.11 1.83
N SER A 81 11.99 5.34 2.08
CA SER A 81 12.78 6.45 2.61
C SER A 81 11.96 7.30 3.57
N ASN A 82 12.64 8.04 4.44
CA ASN A 82 11.99 8.88 5.44
C ASN A 82 11.00 9.82 4.76
N THR A 83 9.74 9.73 5.17
CA THR A 83 8.62 10.37 4.48
C THR A 83 7.81 11.20 5.46
N LEU A 84 7.46 12.41 5.06
CA LEU A 84 6.61 13.33 5.81
C LEU A 84 5.29 13.52 5.03
N ILE A 85 4.16 13.19 5.67
CA ILE A 85 2.83 13.51 5.16
C ILE A 85 2.42 14.84 5.78
N HIS A 86 2.35 15.87 4.93
CA HIS A 86 2.02 17.22 5.34
C HIS A 86 0.51 17.42 5.53
N LYS A 87 0.13 18.33 6.42
CA LYS A 87 -1.26 18.79 6.47
C LYS A 87 -1.63 19.47 5.16
N ARG A 88 -2.81 19.15 4.62
CA ARG A 88 -3.37 19.81 3.43
C ARG A 88 -4.87 19.96 3.55
N ARG A 89 -5.47 20.74 2.63
CA ARG A 89 -6.91 21.05 2.63
C ARG A 89 -7.79 19.82 2.38
N GLU A 90 -7.33 18.93 1.50
CA GLU A 90 -8.08 17.73 1.13
C GLU A 90 -7.50 16.48 1.82
N PRO A 91 -8.34 15.53 2.26
CA PRO A 91 -7.85 14.26 2.80
C PRO A 91 -6.96 13.52 1.79
N TYR A 92 -5.97 12.79 2.28
CA TYR A 92 -5.22 11.83 1.48
C TYR A 92 -6.08 10.59 1.27
N LEU A 93 -6.23 10.16 0.01
CA LEU A 93 -6.80 8.85 -0.28
C LEU A 93 -5.70 7.80 -0.23
N ILE A 94 -5.90 6.75 0.56
CA ILE A 94 -5.09 5.54 0.56
C ILE A 94 -5.87 4.48 -0.23
N ASN A 95 -5.37 4.05 -1.38
CA ASN A 95 -6.10 3.15 -2.30
C ASN A 95 -5.41 1.80 -2.55
N GLY A 96 -4.39 1.51 -1.74
CA GLY A 96 -3.71 0.22 -1.63
C GLY A 96 -2.94 0.21 -0.32
N ASP A 97 -2.38 -0.94 0.05
CA ASP A 97 -1.61 -1.03 1.28
C ASP A 97 -0.42 -0.06 1.25
N LEU A 98 -0.23 0.67 2.34
CA LEU A 98 0.97 1.44 2.61
C LEU A 98 1.86 0.68 3.57
N ILE A 99 3.12 0.47 3.19
CA ILE A 99 4.05 -0.36 3.96
C ILE A 99 5.30 0.47 4.27
N VAL A 100 5.49 0.81 5.54
CA VAL A 100 6.71 1.49 6.02
C VAL A 100 7.79 0.45 6.23
N MET A 101 8.81 0.47 5.38
CA MET A 101 9.90 -0.53 5.41
C MET A 101 10.78 -0.40 6.66
N PRO A 102 11.48 -1.46 7.07
CA PRO A 102 12.44 -1.40 8.17
C PRO A 102 13.50 -0.31 7.97
N GLY A 103 13.92 0.34 9.08
CA GLY A 103 14.91 1.42 9.05
C GLY A 103 14.40 2.78 8.57
N VAL A 104 13.15 2.86 8.12
CA VAL A 104 12.52 4.09 7.60
C VAL A 104 11.53 4.67 8.60
N LYS A 105 11.40 6.00 8.62
CA LYS A 105 10.41 6.73 9.42
C LYS A 105 9.33 7.37 8.54
N LEU A 106 8.07 7.03 8.80
CA LEU A 106 6.91 7.78 8.33
C LEU A 106 6.50 8.79 9.42
N THR A 107 6.46 10.07 9.08
CA THR A 107 5.93 11.13 9.95
C THR A 107 4.64 11.67 9.36
N ILE A 108 3.60 11.77 10.19
CA ILE A 108 2.31 12.36 9.83
C ILE A 108 2.14 13.63 10.66
N GLU A 109 2.00 14.78 10.01
CA GLU A 109 1.82 16.06 10.70
C GLU A 109 0.47 16.12 11.44
N PRO A 110 0.37 16.90 12.53
CA PRO A 110 -0.91 17.24 13.15
C PRO A 110 -1.92 17.78 12.13
N GLY A 111 -3.18 17.38 12.25
CA GLY A 111 -4.26 17.84 11.37
C GLY A 111 -4.34 17.15 10.01
N VAL A 112 -3.50 16.16 9.73
CA VAL A 112 -3.62 15.32 8.53
C VAL A 112 -4.86 14.43 8.61
N GLU A 113 -5.56 14.31 7.48
CA GLU A 113 -6.65 13.35 7.30
C GLU A 113 -6.28 12.28 6.27
N LEU A 114 -6.36 11.02 6.65
CA LEU A 114 -6.14 9.85 5.80
C LEU A 114 -7.46 9.07 5.64
N HIS A 115 -7.87 8.88 4.40
CA HIS A 115 -9.07 8.15 4.02
C HIS A 115 -8.67 6.83 3.33
N PHE A 116 -8.96 5.71 3.97
CA PHE A 116 -8.62 4.38 3.49
C PHE A 116 -9.74 3.80 2.63
N ALA A 117 -9.43 3.44 1.38
CA ALA A 117 -10.35 2.67 0.56
C ALA A 117 -10.62 1.29 1.20
N PRO A 118 -11.75 0.64 0.87
CA PRO A 118 -12.01 -0.72 1.34
C PRO A 118 -10.83 -1.65 1.04
N ASN A 119 -10.56 -2.60 1.95
CA ASN A 119 -9.48 -3.57 1.83
C ASN A 119 -8.07 -2.97 1.68
N THR A 120 -7.82 -1.81 2.29
CA THR A 120 -6.48 -1.21 2.35
C THR A 120 -6.01 -1.06 3.79
N GLY A 121 -4.70 -1.22 4.02
CA GLY A 121 -4.08 -1.12 5.33
C GLY A 121 -2.86 -0.21 5.37
N LEU A 122 -2.42 0.09 6.59
CA LEU A 122 -1.13 0.70 6.88
C LEU A 122 -0.32 -0.30 7.72
N LEU A 123 0.75 -0.84 7.13
CA LEU A 123 1.69 -1.74 7.78
C LEU A 123 2.96 -0.97 8.17
N ILE A 124 3.29 -0.99 9.45
CA ILE A 124 4.50 -0.35 9.98
C ILE A 124 5.54 -1.43 10.34
N LEU A 125 6.55 -1.62 9.48
CA LEU A 125 7.74 -2.43 9.78
C LEU A 125 8.92 -1.57 10.28
N GLY A 126 8.91 -0.27 9.95
CA GLY A 126 9.85 0.73 10.45
C GLY A 126 9.30 1.54 11.62
N HIS A 127 9.41 2.87 11.53
CA HIS A 127 8.93 3.80 12.55
C HIS A 127 7.77 4.65 12.05
N LEU A 128 6.75 4.82 12.89
CA LEU A 128 5.65 5.77 12.67
C LEU A 128 5.69 6.87 13.73
N ASN A 129 5.69 8.12 13.30
CA ASN A 129 5.48 9.28 14.14
C ASN A 129 4.19 10.00 13.73
N ALA A 130 3.12 9.78 14.48
CA ALA A 130 1.81 10.36 14.21
C ALA A 130 1.24 10.93 15.51
N SER A 131 1.62 12.16 15.84
CA SER A 131 1.19 12.85 17.05
C SER A 131 0.34 14.07 16.69
N GLY A 132 -0.98 13.92 16.71
CA GLY A 132 -1.90 15.05 16.58
C GLY A 132 -1.92 15.93 17.84
N THR A 133 -2.62 17.07 17.76
CA THR A 133 -2.89 17.93 18.93
C THR A 133 -4.40 18.06 19.16
N PRO A 134 -4.88 18.57 20.31
CA PRO A 134 -6.30 18.84 20.49
C PRO A 134 -6.88 19.83 19.47
N LYS A 135 -6.06 20.77 18.96
CA LYS A 135 -6.46 21.73 17.91
C LYS A 135 -6.41 21.12 16.52
N ASP A 136 -5.46 20.20 16.30
CA ASP A 136 -5.18 19.57 15.01
C ASP A 136 -5.02 18.05 15.20
N PRO A 137 -6.11 17.32 15.45
CA PRO A 137 -6.08 15.86 15.56
C PRO A 137 -5.76 15.24 14.20
N ILE A 138 -5.08 14.09 14.21
CA ILE A 138 -4.89 13.28 13.00
C ILE A 138 -6.11 12.36 12.85
N PHE A 139 -6.76 12.38 11.69
CA PHE A 139 -7.89 11.50 11.40
C PHE A 139 -7.49 10.39 10.44
N MET A 140 -7.79 9.14 10.82
CA MET A 140 -7.73 7.98 9.94
C MET A 140 -9.13 7.36 9.88
N ARG A 141 -9.73 7.31 8.69
CA ARG A 141 -11.11 6.82 8.51
C ARG A 141 -11.28 6.11 7.18
N LEU A 142 -12.39 5.38 7.04
CA LEU A 142 -12.75 4.79 5.75
C LEU A 142 -13.16 5.88 4.76
N ALA A 143 -12.68 5.73 3.53
CA ALA A 143 -13.15 6.50 2.40
C ALA A 143 -14.58 6.09 2.06
N ASN A 144 -15.47 7.06 1.86
CA ASN A 144 -16.82 6.79 1.37
C ASN A 144 -16.87 6.82 -0.17
N LYS A 145 -17.90 6.21 -0.75
CA LYS A 145 -18.08 6.15 -2.21
C LYS A 145 -17.99 7.51 -2.88
N LYS A 146 -18.64 8.54 -2.31
CA LYS A 146 -18.67 9.89 -2.88
C LYS A 146 -17.26 10.48 -2.98
N PHE A 147 -16.49 10.44 -1.90
CA PHE A 147 -15.11 10.93 -1.84
C PHE A 147 -14.23 10.24 -2.88
N VAL A 148 -14.35 8.92 -3.00
CA VAL A 148 -13.55 8.15 -3.96
C VAL A 148 -13.91 8.50 -5.41
N MET A 149 -15.21 8.62 -5.72
CA MET A 149 -15.65 8.99 -7.08
C MET A 149 -15.22 10.41 -7.46
N GLU A 150 -15.20 11.35 -6.52
CA GLU A 150 -14.71 12.72 -6.73
C GLU A 150 -13.21 12.75 -7.07
N GLN A 151 -12.41 11.92 -6.39
CA GLN A 151 -10.98 11.77 -6.71
C GLN A 151 -10.77 11.23 -8.13
N ILE A 152 -11.58 10.26 -8.57
CA ILE A 152 -11.55 9.74 -9.95
C ILE A 152 -11.93 10.83 -10.96
N ALA A 153 -12.99 11.58 -10.69
CA ALA A 153 -13.48 12.64 -11.57
C ALA A 153 -12.45 13.78 -11.75
N ASN A 154 -11.61 14.04 -10.75
CA ASN A 154 -10.53 15.03 -10.80
C ASN A 154 -9.29 14.56 -11.59
N GLY A 155 -9.43 13.56 -12.46
CA GLY A 155 -8.37 13.08 -13.34
C GLY A 155 -7.41 12.08 -12.70
N HIS A 156 -7.73 11.54 -11.52
CA HIS A 156 -6.95 10.46 -10.94
C HIS A 156 -7.35 9.13 -11.60
N ASN A 157 -6.37 8.46 -12.24
CA ASN A 157 -6.58 7.24 -13.03
C ASN A 157 -7.37 6.15 -12.28
N SER A 158 -8.52 5.75 -12.82
CA SER A 158 -9.40 4.69 -12.30
C SER A 158 -8.70 3.33 -12.15
N PHE A 159 -7.68 3.05 -12.96
CA PHE A 159 -6.85 1.83 -12.87
C PHE A 159 -5.99 1.74 -11.58
N GLN A 160 -5.79 2.84 -10.86
CA GLN A 160 -5.06 2.82 -9.60
C GLN A 160 -5.91 2.32 -8.43
N TYR A 161 -7.23 2.28 -8.60
CA TYR A 161 -8.17 1.85 -7.59
C TYR A 161 -8.43 0.35 -7.80
N HIS A 162 -7.82 -0.48 -6.96
CA HIS A 162 -8.16 -1.90 -6.93
C HIS A 162 -9.48 -2.04 -6.15
N PHE A 163 -10.59 -1.58 -6.74
CA PHE A 163 -11.90 -2.01 -6.27
C PHE A 163 -12.00 -3.48 -6.67
N THR A 164 -11.85 -4.38 -5.72
CA THR A 164 -12.44 -5.70 -5.92
C THR A 164 -13.94 -5.45 -6.08
N ASP A 165 -14.50 -5.70 -7.25
CA ASP A 165 -15.89 -5.40 -7.63
C ASP A 165 -16.96 -6.08 -6.75
N GLU A 166 -16.58 -6.70 -5.63
CA GLU A 166 -17.43 -7.59 -4.83
C GLU A 166 -17.80 -7.08 -3.43
N VAL A 167 -17.29 -5.94 -2.95
CA VAL A 167 -17.68 -5.43 -1.62
C VAL A 167 -18.38 -4.07 -1.68
N PRO A 168 -19.72 -4.03 -1.87
CA PRO A 168 -20.47 -2.79 -1.78
C PRO A 168 -20.36 -2.17 -0.39
N PHE A 169 -20.33 -0.84 -0.33
CA PHE A 169 -20.31 -0.02 0.89
C PHE A 169 -21.40 -0.35 1.94
N SER A 170 -22.36 -1.21 1.60
CA SER A 170 -23.58 -1.48 2.36
C SER A 170 -23.45 -2.52 3.48
N LYS A 171 -22.28 -3.12 3.74
CA LYS A 171 -22.15 -4.22 4.73
C LYS A 171 -21.35 -3.93 6.00
N TYR A 172 -20.77 -2.75 6.19
CA TYR A 172 -19.86 -2.50 7.31
C TYR A 172 -20.59 -2.13 8.62
N LYS A 173 -20.32 -2.88 9.71
CA LYS A 173 -20.93 -2.67 11.05
C LYS A 173 -19.88 -2.12 12.00
N VAL A 174 -20.05 -0.87 12.45
CA VAL A 174 -19.10 -0.17 13.32
C VAL A 174 -18.96 -0.89 14.67
N SER A 175 -17.75 -1.38 14.97
CA SER A 175 -17.38 -1.89 16.30
C SER A 175 -16.23 -1.06 16.89
N LYS A 176 -16.46 -0.45 18.06
CA LYS A 176 -15.45 0.32 18.80
C LYS A 176 -14.68 -0.61 19.73
N LYS A 177 -13.36 -0.68 19.60
CA LYS A 177 -12.48 -1.24 20.65
C LYS A 177 -11.63 -0.13 21.28
N LYS A 178 -11.73 0.01 22.61
CA LYS A 178 -10.82 0.80 23.44
C LYS A 178 -9.59 -0.07 23.72
N THR A 179 -8.39 0.52 23.65
CA THR A 179 -7.17 -0.17 24.11
C THR A 179 -6.44 0.71 25.12
N HIS A 180 -6.10 0.10 26.26
CA HIS A 180 -5.35 0.67 27.37
C HIS A 180 -3.83 0.60 27.12
N ASN A 181 -3.11 1.45 27.84
CA ASN A 181 -1.72 1.85 27.68
C ASN A 181 -0.62 0.77 27.65
N ASN A 182 0.47 1.21 26.99
CA ASN A 182 1.90 1.06 27.28
C ASN A 182 2.71 -0.11 26.69
N LEU A 183 3.70 0.34 25.89
CA LEU A 183 4.96 -0.29 25.48
C LEU A 183 4.86 -1.71 24.94
N ILE A 184 4.67 -1.81 23.63
CA ILE A 184 5.15 -2.98 22.92
C ILE A 184 5.81 -2.61 21.59
N LYS A 185 7.05 -3.09 21.41
CA LYS A 185 7.69 -3.21 20.10
C LYS A 185 6.91 -4.26 19.32
N HIS A 186 5.84 -3.86 18.64
CA HIS A 186 5.01 -4.76 17.86
C HIS A 186 4.78 -4.20 16.46
N ILE A 187 4.91 -5.10 15.47
CA ILE A 187 4.49 -4.87 14.09
C ILE A 187 2.99 -4.66 14.14
N HIS A 188 2.57 -3.41 14.01
CA HIS A 188 1.15 -3.06 13.94
C HIS A 188 0.72 -3.15 12.48
N ILE A 189 0.10 -4.27 12.10
CA ILE A 189 -0.79 -4.28 10.95
C ILE A 189 -2.06 -3.55 11.40
N LEU A 190 -2.19 -2.27 11.05
CA LEU A 190 -3.48 -1.59 11.18
C LEU A 190 -4.35 -2.01 10.00
N ARG A 191 -4.98 -3.18 10.14
CA ARG A 191 -6.04 -3.62 9.24
C ARG A 191 -7.34 -3.05 9.78
N LEU A 192 -7.93 -2.11 9.03
CA LEU A 192 -9.26 -1.58 9.34
C LEU A 192 -10.30 -2.62 8.85
N ASP A 193 -10.34 -3.77 9.50
CA ASP A 193 -11.45 -4.71 9.36
C ASP A 193 -12.58 -4.21 10.27
N PHE A 194 -13.62 -3.60 9.69
CA PHE A 194 -14.84 -3.18 10.41
C PHE A 194 -16.08 -3.80 9.78
#